data_AF-A0A8E2ITY2-F1
#
_entry.id   AF-A0A8E2ITY2-F1
#
_cell.length_a   1.000
_cell.length_b   1.000
_cell.length_c   1.000
_cell.angle_alpha   90.00
_cell.angle_beta   90.00
_cell.angle_gamma   90.00
#
_symmetry.space_group_name_H-M   'P 1'
#
loop_
_entity.id
_entity.type
_entity.pdbx_description
1 polymer ?
#
loop_
_entity_poly.entity_id
_entity_poly.type
_entity_poly.pdbx_seq_one_letter_code
_entity_poly.pdbx_strand_id
1 'polypeptide(L)'
;MVAAIYTGLRKIGRKIGPQPRCARSLQVLALVSPIPVFVTLITTTNVNPIYITIIALFAGAAASCACWPARIPRIMLAGFLFTGLYFMCFVMFSAVYPHYLFHVWNLSALSGAVIAGVPLEELLFALFYGFMYSNATEYFFTRISAARDHETSR
;
A
#
# COMPACT_ATOMS: atom_id res chain seq x y z
N MET A 1 15.19 16.82 -32.03
CA MET A 1 14.70 15.45 -31.79
C MET A 1 14.50 15.15 -30.30
N VAL A 2 15.47 15.41 -29.43
CA VAL A 2 15.35 15.20 -27.97
C VAL A 2 14.17 15.96 -27.35
N ALA A 3 13.97 17.24 -27.68
CA ALA A 3 12.84 18.02 -27.19
C ALA A 3 11.48 17.44 -27.61
N ALA A 4 11.35 16.93 -28.83
CA ALA A 4 10.11 16.31 -29.32
C ALA A 4 9.81 14.98 -28.61
N ILE A 5 10.85 14.18 -28.36
CA ILE A 5 10.75 12.95 -27.55
C ILE A 5 10.35 13.29 -26.11
N TYR A 6 10.99 14.29 -25.50
CA TYR A 6 10.68 14.75 -24.14
C TYR A 6 9.25 15.29 -24.02
N THR A 7 8.80 16.05 -25.02
CA THR A 7 7.45 16.61 -25.06
C THR A 7 6.40 15.51 -25.30
N GLY A 8 6.72 14.51 -26.13
CA GLY A 8 5.88 13.33 -26.35
C GLY A 8 5.71 12.47 -25.09
N LEU A 9 6.82 12.17 -24.40
CA LEU A 9 6.81 11.45 -23.12
C LEU A 9 6.03 12.21 -22.04
N ARG A 10 6.17 13.54 -21.99
CA ARG A 10 5.41 14.40 -21.07
C ARG A 10 3.91 14.35 -21.35
N LYS A 11 3.49 14.32 -22.62
CA LYS A 11 2.07 14.24 -23.01
C LYS A 11 1.45 12.89 -22.66
N ILE A 12 2.23 11.81 -22.76
CA ILE A 12 1.81 10.45 -22.36
C ILE A 12 1.68 10.36 -20.83
N GLY A 13 2.57 11.00 -20.07
CA GLY A 13 2.52 11.03 -18.59
C GLY A 13 1.40 11.90 -18.01
N ARG A 14 0.87 12.87 -18.76
CA ARG A 14 -0.14 13.85 -18.31
C ARG A 14 -1.57 13.48 -18.71
N LYS A 15 -1.90 12.19 -18.84
CA LYS A 15 -3.32 11.80 -18.82
C LYS A 15 -3.83 11.97 -17.40
N ILE A 16 -4.48 13.11 -17.14
CA ILE A 16 -5.27 13.34 -15.94
C ILE A 16 -6.28 12.20 -15.91
N GLY A 17 -6.10 11.29 -14.96
CA GLY A 17 -7.03 10.18 -14.77
C GLY A 17 -8.43 10.70 -14.44
N PRO A 18 -9.46 9.82 -14.50
CA PRO A 18 -10.80 10.18 -14.07
C PRO A 18 -10.77 10.83 -12.69
N GLN A 19 -11.55 11.89 -12.48
CA GLN A 19 -11.62 12.57 -11.18
C GLN A 19 -12.08 11.60 -10.08
N PRO A 20 -11.66 11.79 -8.82
CA PRO A 20 -12.14 10.99 -7.71
C PRO A 20 -13.65 11.18 -7.50
N ARG A 21 -14.34 10.12 -7.08
CA ARG A 21 -15.79 10.13 -6.86
C ARG A 21 -16.17 10.86 -5.58
N CYS A 22 -15.29 10.81 -4.59
CA CYS A 22 -15.55 11.32 -3.25
C CYS A 22 -14.98 12.72 -3.04
N ALA A 23 -15.60 13.48 -2.13
CA ALA A 23 -15.09 14.75 -1.68
C ALA A 23 -13.69 14.61 -1.03
N ARG A 24 -12.92 15.70 -1.02
CA ARG A 24 -11.56 15.73 -0.48
C ARG A 24 -11.49 15.24 0.97
N SER A 25 -12.43 15.65 1.82
CA SER A 25 -12.47 15.24 3.23
C SER A 25 -12.58 13.72 3.37
N LEU A 26 -13.45 13.09 2.56
CA LEU A 26 -13.66 11.65 2.58
C LEU A 26 -12.45 10.88 2.04
N GLN A 27 -11.73 11.42 1.05
CA GLN A 27 -10.46 10.82 0.59
C GLN A 27 -9.39 10.83 1.69
N VAL A 28 -9.29 11.94 2.45
CA VAL A 28 -8.37 12.02 3.60
C VAL A 28 -8.80 11.02 4.67
N LEU A 29 -10.10 10.95 4.98
CA LEU A 29 -10.64 10.00 5.95
C LEU A 29 -10.33 8.55 5.55
N ALA A 30 -10.51 8.20 4.28
CA ALA A 30 -10.17 6.88 3.74
C ALA A 30 -8.67 6.56 3.85
N LEU A 31 -7.81 7.57 3.70
CA LEU A 31 -6.37 7.40 3.82
C LEU A 31 -5.91 7.20 5.27
N VAL A 32 -6.52 7.91 6.22
CA VAL A 32 -6.17 7.84 7.63
C VAL A 32 -6.94 6.78 8.41
N SER A 33 -7.98 6.18 7.82
CA SER A 33 -8.85 5.20 8.49
C SER A 33 -8.15 3.96 9.05
N PRO A 34 -6.98 3.48 8.56
CA PRO A 34 -6.28 2.39 9.25
C PRO A 34 -5.90 2.73 10.68
N ILE A 35 -5.62 3.99 11.01
CA ILE A 35 -5.20 4.40 12.36
C ILE A 35 -6.32 4.15 13.39
N PRO A 36 -7.53 4.73 13.27
CA PRO A 36 -8.60 4.46 14.22
C PRO A 36 -9.06 3.00 14.21
N VAL A 37 -9.03 2.31 13.06
CA VAL A 37 -9.37 0.88 13.01
C VAL A 37 -8.37 0.06 13.81
N PHE A 38 -7.07 0.31 13.64
CA PHE A 38 -6.00 -0.34 14.39
C PHE A 38 -6.14 -0.05 15.90
N VAL A 39 -6.28 1.21 16.30
CA VAL A 39 -6.41 1.61 17.71
C VAL A 39 -7.64 0.98 18.36
N THR A 40 -8.77 0.95 17.66
CA THR A 40 -9.99 0.32 18.18
C THR A 40 -9.76 -1.17 18.38
N LEU A 41 -9.24 -1.88 17.38
CA LEU A 41 -9.06 -3.33 17.45
C LEU A 41 -7.98 -3.74 18.47
N ILE A 42 -6.86 -3.02 18.57
CA ILE A 42 -5.79 -3.36 19.53
C ILE A 42 -6.20 -3.14 20.99
N THR A 43 -7.11 -2.20 21.25
CA THR A 43 -7.61 -1.92 22.60
C THR A 43 -8.80 -2.81 22.99
N THR A 44 -9.55 -3.33 22.01
CA THR A 44 -10.77 -4.12 22.26
C THR A 44 -10.58 -5.63 22.09
N THR A 45 -9.51 -6.06 21.43
CA THR A 45 -9.25 -7.47 21.14
C THR A 45 -7.89 -7.90 21.65
N ASN A 46 -7.74 -9.19 22.00
CA ASN A 46 -6.46 -9.81 22.39
C ASN A 46 -5.87 -10.60 21.22
N VAL A 47 -6.17 -10.18 19.99
CA VAL A 47 -5.68 -10.83 18.77
C VAL A 47 -4.26 -10.35 18.49
N ASN A 48 -3.42 -11.21 17.91
CA ASN A 48 -2.06 -10.83 17.51
C ASN A 48 -2.09 -9.55 16.64
N PRO A 49 -1.26 -8.53 16.97
CA PRO A 49 -1.23 -7.25 16.27
C PRO A 49 -1.10 -7.32 14.74
N ILE A 50 -0.50 -8.38 14.18
CA ILE A 50 -0.37 -8.53 12.72
C ILE A 50 -1.74 -8.65 12.03
N TYR A 51 -2.69 -9.41 12.59
CA TYR A 51 -4.03 -9.54 12.03
C TYR A 51 -4.80 -8.22 12.10
N ILE A 52 -4.65 -7.52 13.23
CA ILE A 52 -5.26 -6.20 13.43
C ILE A 52 -4.72 -5.21 12.40
N THR A 53 -3.41 -5.25 12.15
CA THR A 53 -2.74 -4.42 11.14
C THR A 53 -3.24 -4.73 9.74
N ILE A 54 -3.34 -6.02 9.38
CA ILE A 54 -3.87 -6.47 8.08
C ILE A 54 -5.29 -5.95 7.87
N ILE A 55 -6.18 -6.11 8.86
CA ILE A 55 -7.57 -5.66 8.78
C ILE A 55 -7.64 -4.14 8.63
N ALA A 56 -6.84 -3.39 9.41
CA ALA A 56 -6.78 -1.94 9.36
C ALA A 56 -6.31 -1.44 7.99
N LEU A 57 -5.22 -2.01 7.46
CA LEU A 57 -4.69 -1.65 6.14
C LEU A 57 -5.68 -2.02 5.02
N PHE A 58 -6.32 -3.19 5.10
CA PHE A 58 -7.35 -3.60 4.15
C PHE A 58 -8.54 -2.63 4.15
N ALA A 59 -9.03 -2.24 5.33
CA ALA A 59 -10.15 -1.31 5.46
C ALA A 59 -9.83 0.06 4.82
N GLY A 60 -8.63 0.59 5.06
CA GLY A 60 -8.18 1.85 4.42
C GLY A 60 -7.98 1.73 2.91
N ALA A 61 -7.40 0.61 2.45
CA ALA A 61 -7.19 0.37 1.03
C ALA A 61 -8.54 0.24 0.31
N ALA A 62 -9.49 -0.50 0.88
CA ALA A 62 -10.84 -0.65 0.36
C ALA A 62 -11.59 0.69 0.31
N ALA A 63 -11.53 1.48 1.39
CA ALA A 63 -12.14 2.81 1.44
C ALA A 63 -11.54 3.76 0.38
N SER A 64 -10.22 3.71 0.19
CA SER A 64 -9.52 4.54 -0.79
C SER A 64 -9.86 4.11 -2.23
N CYS A 65 -9.91 2.81 -2.49
CA CYS A 65 -10.36 2.25 -3.77
C CYS A 65 -11.81 2.60 -4.08
N ALA A 66 -12.71 2.61 -3.09
CA ALA A 66 -14.10 3.03 -3.26
C ALA A 66 -14.20 4.53 -3.63
N CYS A 67 -13.33 5.38 -3.04
CA CYS A 67 -13.27 6.80 -3.35
C CYS A 67 -12.73 7.09 -4.76
N TRP A 68 -11.77 6.29 -5.24
CA TRP A 68 -11.16 6.49 -6.54
C TRP A 68 -10.84 5.19 -7.30
N PRO A 69 -11.87 4.54 -7.88
CA PRO A 69 -11.69 3.23 -8.52
C PRO A 69 -10.76 3.23 -9.72
N ALA A 70 -10.62 4.38 -10.40
CA ALA A 70 -9.73 4.52 -11.55
C ALA A 70 -8.24 4.26 -11.21
N ARG A 71 -7.85 4.33 -9.93
CA ARG A 71 -6.49 4.10 -9.48
C ARG A 71 -6.21 2.64 -9.07
N ILE A 72 -7.24 1.80 -8.97
CA ILE A 72 -7.13 0.39 -8.56
C ILE A 72 -6.01 -0.36 -9.29
N PRO A 73 -5.87 -0.28 -10.64
CA PRO A 73 -4.81 -1.02 -11.33
C PRO A 73 -3.39 -0.67 -10.85
N ARG A 74 -3.13 0.60 -10.53
CA ARG A 74 -1.82 1.06 -10.03
C ARG A 74 -1.58 0.61 -8.60
N ILE A 75 -2.63 0.67 -7.77
CA ILE A 75 -2.59 0.18 -6.39
C ILE A 75 -2.30 -1.32 -6.36
N MET A 76 -3.00 -2.10 -7.20
CA MET A 76 -2.78 -3.53 -7.31
C MET A 76 -1.36 -3.85 -7.74
N LEU A 77 -0.87 -3.20 -8.80
CA LEU A 77 0.51 -3.37 -9.26
C LEU A 77 1.51 -3.07 -8.13
N ALA A 78 1.35 -1.95 -7.44
CA ALA A 78 2.25 -1.58 -6.34
C ALA A 78 2.23 -2.58 -5.18
N GLY A 79 1.06 -3.08 -4.79
CA GLY A 79 0.97 -4.09 -3.73
C GLY A 79 1.62 -5.40 -4.12
N PHE A 80 1.35 -5.93 -5.31
CA PHE A 80 1.98 -7.17 -5.77
C PHE A 80 3.49 -7.02 -5.94
N LEU A 81 3.98 -5.87 -6.45
CA LEU A 81 5.41 -5.60 -6.54
C LEU A 81 6.06 -5.53 -5.16
N PHE A 82 5.42 -4.86 -4.19
CA PHE A 82 5.93 -4.78 -2.83
C PHE A 82 5.94 -6.16 -2.16
N THR A 83 4.87 -6.94 -2.26
CA THR A 83 4.81 -8.32 -1.74
C THR A 83 5.87 -9.20 -2.39
N GLY A 84 6.06 -9.11 -3.70
CA GLY A 84 7.08 -9.89 -4.41
C GLY A 84 8.49 -9.55 -3.95
N LEU A 85 8.81 -8.25 -3.82
CA LEU A 85 10.09 -7.80 -3.29
C LEU A 85 10.29 -8.24 -1.84
N TYR A 86 9.28 -8.04 -0.99
CA TYR A 86 9.30 -8.43 0.42
C TYR A 86 9.53 -9.94 0.57
N PHE A 87 8.79 -10.75 -0.20
CA PHE A 87 8.96 -12.20 -0.24
C PHE A 87 10.37 -12.60 -0.68
N MET A 88 10.91 -11.99 -1.74
CA MET A 88 12.28 -12.26 -2.18
C MET A 88 13.32 -11.93 -1.10
N CYS A 89 13.14 -10.81 -0.38
CA CYS A 89 14.01 -10.46 0.75
C CYS A 89 13.96 -11.52 1.84
N PHE A 90 12.77 -12.02 2.20
CA PHE A 90 12.63 -13.09 3.19
C PHE A 90 13.28 -14.40 2.73
N VAL A 91 13.06 -14.82 1.49
CA VAL A 91 13.67 -16.04 0.95
C VAL A 91 15.19 -15.94 0.94
N MET A 92 15.74 -14.80 0.49
CA MET A 92 17.18 -14.55 0.54
C MET A 92 17.71 -14.59 1.97
N PHE A 93 16.99 -13.96 2.90
CA PHE A 93 17.36 -13.95 4.31
C PHE A 93 17.34 -15.35 4.93
N SER A 94 16.31 -16.16 4.65
CA SER A 94 16.20 -17.54 5.12
C SER A 94 17.26 -18.47 4.51
N ALA A 95 17.73 -18.17 3.29
CA ALA A 95 18.82 -18.92 2.68
C ALA A 95 20.16 -18.67 3.39
N VAL A 96 20.39 -17.47 3.92
CA VAL A 96 21.62 -17.12 4.66
C VAL A 96 21.51 -17.55 6.13
N TYR A 97 20.36 -17.35 6.76
CA TYR A 97 20.10 -17.65 8.16
C TYR A 97 18.95 -18.65 8.31
N PRO A 98 19.21 -19.93 8.05
CA PRO A 98 18.21 -20.97 8.24
C PRO A 98 17.77 -20.99 9.72
N HIS A 99 16.48 -21.22 9.95
CA HIS A 99 15.83 -21.25 11.27
C HIS A 99 15.68 -19.91 12.01
N TYR A 100 16.28 -18.80 11.56
CA TYR A 100 16.14 -17.51 12.25
C TYR A 100 14.68 -17.07 12.39
N LEU A 101 13.88 -17.24 11.32
CA LEU A 101 12.44 -16.94 11.35
C LEU A 101 11.68 -17.80 12.38
N PHE A 102 12.11 -19.02 12.66
CA PHE A 102 11.45 -19.87 13.65
C PHE A 102 11.81 -19.51 15.08
N HIS A 103 13.01 -18.98 15.30
CA HIS A 103 13.50 -18.64 16.64
C HIS A 103 13.15 -17.22 17.08
N VAL A 104 13.15 -16.26 16.14
CA VAL A 104 12.94 -14.84 16.47
C VAL A 104 11.53 -14.38 16.12
N TRP A 105 10.97 -14.88 15.02
CA TRP A 105 9.58 -14.62 14.69
C TRP A 105 8.71 -15.64 15.43
N ASN A 106 7.76 -15.15 16.25
CA ASN A 106 6.88 -15.98 17.06
C ASN A 106 5.83 -16.71 16.19
N LEU A 107 6.27 -17.73 15.44
CA LEU A 107 5.42 -18.53 14.55
C LEU A 107 4.28 -19.23 15.29
N SER A 108 4.44 -19.52 16.59
CA SER A 108 3.36 -20.08 17.43
C SER A 108 2.20 -19.12 17.65
N ALA A 109 2.40 -17.81 17.49
CA ALA A 109 1.34 -16.82 17.59
C ALA A 109 0.66 -16.51 16.24
N LEU A 110 1.05 -17.22 15.17
CA LEU A 110 0.53 -17.14 13.81
C LEU A 110 -0.25 -18.42 13.46
N SER A 111 -0.91 -18.46 12.30
CA SER A 111 -1.70 -19.63 11.88
C SER A 111 -0.88 -20.89 11.59
N GLY A 112 0.45 -20.75 11.47
CA GLY A 112 1.35 -21.83 11.04
C GLY A 112 1.39 -22.05 9.51
N ALA A 113 0.58 -21.32 8.73
CA ALA A 113 0.63 -21.38 7.27
C ALA A 113 1.87 -20.66 6.73
N VAL A 114 2.72 -21.39 5.99
CA VAL A 114 3.98 -20.87 5.45
C VAL A 114 4.11 -21.12 3.94
N ILE A 115 4.69 -20.15 3.23
CA ILE A 115 5.05 -20.24 1.81
C ILE A 115 6.57 -20.08 1.73
N ALA A 116 7.28 -21.13 1.34
CA ALA A 116 8.75 -21.15 1.26
C ALA A 116 9.44 -20.65 2.56
N GLY A 117 8.88 -20.98 3.73
CA GLY A 117 9.40 -20.56 5.04
C GLY A 117 8.93 -19.18 5.52
N VAL A 118 8.16 -18.45 4.70
CA VAL A 118 7.59 -17.13 5.05
C VAL A 118 6.15 -17.28 5.51
N PRO A 119 5.76 -16.73 6.68
CA PRO A 119 4.37 -16.77 7.15
C PRO A 119 3.41 -16.10 6.17
N LEU A 120 2.23 -16.70 5.99
CA LEU A 120 1.19 -16.14 5.11
C LEU A 120 0.76 -14.74 5.56
N GLU A 121 0.65 -14.51 6.86
CA GLU A 121 0.27 -13.22 7.44
C GLU A 121 1.26 -12.11 7.09
N GLU A 122 2.56 -12.41 7.03
CA GLU A 122 3.60 -11.45 6.61
C GLU A 122 3.43 -11.04 5.15
N LEU A 123 3.01 -11.98 4.29
CA LEU A 123 2.74 -11.70 2.88
C LEU A 123 1.46 -10.87 2.70
N LEU A 124 0.42 -11.16 3.49
CA LEU A 124 -0.81 -10.37 3.52
C LEU A 124 -0.55 -8.95 4.06
N PHE A 125 0.25 -8.84 5.12
CA PHE A 125 0.71 -7.56 5.64
C PHE A 125 1.42 -6.75 4.55
N ALA A 126 2.40 -7.36 3.87
CA ALA A 126 3.13 -6.71 2.79
C ALA A 126 2.19 -6.25 1.66
N LEU A 127 1.23 -7.09 1.26
CA LEU A 127 0.27 -6.78 0.21
C LEU A 127 -0.57 -5.54 0.54
N PHE A 128 -1.23 -5.53 1.70
CA PHE A 128 -2.09 -4.42 2.09
C PHE A 128 -1.31 -3.17 2.47
N TYR A 129 -0.09 -3.32 2.99
CA TYR A 129 0.83 -2.21 3.18
C TYR A 129 1.18 -1.56 1.84
N GLY A 130 1.54 -2.36 0.82
CA GLY A 130 1.82 -1.87 -0.52
C GLY A 130 0.62 -1.17 -1.17
N PHE A 131 -0.60 -1.70 -0.96
CA PHE A 131 -1.82 -1.03 -1.41
C PHE A 131 -2.01 0.33 -0.73
N MET A 132 -1.85 0.40 0.60
CA MET A 132 -1.99 1.65 1.35
C MET A 132 -0.91 2.68 0.98
N TYR A 133 0.33 2.24 0.85
CA TYR A 133 1.45 3.09 0.47
C TYR A 133 1.25 3.71 -0.92
N SER A 134 0.78 2.91 -1.88
CA SER A 134 0.43 3.40 -3.21
C SER A 134 -0.70 4.44 -3.15
N ASN A 135 -1.75 4.21 -2.36
CA ASN A 135 -2.82 5.18 -2.18
C ASN A 135 -2.32 6.52 -1.62
N ALA A 136 -1.47 6.47 -0.59
CA ALA A 136 -0.88 7.66 0.01
C ALA A 136 -0.03 8.45 -1.00
N THR A 137 0.93 7.79 -1.62
CA THR A 137 1.88 8.41 -2.57
C THR A 137 1.15 9.08 -3.72
N GLU A 138 0.18 8.39 -4.31
CA GLU A 138 -0.59 8.93 -5.43
C GLU A 138 -1.56 10.07 -4.99
N TYR A 139 -2.10 10.04 -3.77
CA TYR A 139 -2.83 11.19 -3.20
C TYR A 139 -1.93 12.43 -3.11
N PHE A 140 -0.75 12.30 -2.50
CA PHE A 140 0.21 13.40 -2.36
C PHE A 140 0.71 13.90 -3.71
N PHE A 141 1.03 12.99 -4.63
CA PHE A 141 1.49 13.34 -5.97
C PHE A 141 0.46 14.19 -6.74
N THR A 142 -0.82 13.84 -6.62
CA THR A 142 -1.92 14.62 -7.22
C THR A 142 -1.99 16.03 -6.63
N ARG A 143 -1.77 16.18 -5.31
CA ARG A 143 -1.76 17.48 -4.63
C ARG A 143 -0.61 18.37 -5.05
N ILE A 144 0.60 17.80 -5.08
CA ILE A 144 1.81 18.52 -5.49
C ILE A 144 1.68 18.98 -6.94
N SER A 145 1.15 18.11 -7.82
CA SER A 145 0.92 18.44 -9.23
C SER A 145 -0.10 19.58 -9.41
N ALA A 146 -1.20 19.55 -8.66
CA ALA A 146 -2.22 20.60 -8.70
C ALA A 146 -1.69 21.96 -8.19
N ALA A 147 -0.87 21.95 -7.13
CA ALA A 147 -0.26 23.18 -6.60
C ALA A 147 0.71 23.81 -7.61
N ARG A 148 1.53 22.98 -8.28
CA ARG A 148 2.48 23.43 -9.30
C ARG A 148 1.78 24.03 -10.53
N ASP A 149 0.68 23.42 -10.97
CA ASP A 149 -0.07 23.91 -12.13
C ASP A 149 -0.68 25.30 -11.86
N HIS A 150 -1.12 25.56 -10.62
CA HIS A 150 -1.65 26.86 -10.20
C HIS A 150 -0.57 27.96 -10.14
N GLU A 151 0.65 27.62 -9.71
CA GLU A 151 1.80 28.55 -9.72
C GLU A 151 2.23 28.91 -11.14
N THR A 152 2.20 27.96 -12.07
CA THR A 152 2.58 28.18 -13.48
C THR A 152 1.56 29.03 -14.26
N SER A 153 0.31 29.11 -13.78
CA SER A 153 -0.76 29.89 -14.41
C SER A 153 -0.85 31.36 -13.93
N ARG A 154 -0.04 31.75 -12.94
CA ARG A 154 0.09 33.14 -12.48
C ARG A 154 1.27 33.81 -13.18
#